data_AF-D8JAQ1-F1
#
_entry.id   AF-D8JAQ1-F1
#
_cell.length_a   1.000
_cell.length_b   1.000
_cell.length_c   1.000
_cell.angle_alpha   90.00
_cell.angle_beta   90.00
_cell.angle_gamma   90.00
#
_symmetry.space_group_name_H-M   'P 1'
#
loop_
_entity.id
_entity.type
_entity.pdbx_description
1 polymer ?
#
loop_
_entity_poly.entity_id
_entity_poly.type
_entity_poly.pdbx_seq_one_letter_code
_entity_poly.pdbx_strand_id
1 'polypeptide(L)'
;MSQDDPIRRPDTTEGEGTTHEIHYPPTADTSPIVAVTTAIAAARDQAPMDLVPPLESVVDTDSIRDHLDNESDDDPLSFRYKDCAVTVHASGRIVVETDRPRQPKCDAPEQVRSLIEDRYIPGTGTEQTERRRAILAAYAFLRGQGSARRSDFIREVYPCYPGEYAIPDGGWWETVVKPGLGACPDVAKGNAMWYYVGD
;
A
#
# COMPACT_ATOMS: atom_id res chain seq x y z
N MET A 1 28.36 -44.17 -10.57
CA MET A 1 27.18 -43.99 -9.71
C MET A 1 27.08 -42.50 -9.47
N SER A 2 26.35 -41.71 -10.27
CA SER A 2 24.87 -41.64 -10.38
C SER A 2 24.29 -41.32 -9.00
N GLN A 3 23.65 -40.19 -8.71
CA GLN A 3 22.71 -39.32 -9.44
C GLN A 3 22.80 -37.89 -8.83
N ASP A 4 22.74 -36.75 -9.52
CA ASP A 4 21.69 -36.11 -10.35
C ASP A 4 21.20 -34.82 -9.63
N ASP A 5 21.57 -33.66 -10.20
CA ASP A 5 20.90 -32.34 -10.38
C ASP A 5 19.59 -31.96 -9.60
N PRO A 6 19.08 -30.71 -9.65
CA PRO A 6 19.62 -29.40 -9.26
C PRO A 6 18.62 -28.60 -8.37
N ILE A 7 19.06 -27.91 -7.31
CA ILE A 7 18.17 -26.89 -6.71
C ILE A 7 18.30 -25.58 -7.50
N ARG A 8 17.46 -25.52 -8.54
CA ARG A 8 17.02 -24.33 -9.24
C ARG A 8 16.49 -23.33 -8.22
N ARG A 9 17.19 -22.21 -8.05
CA ARG A 9 16.66 -21.00 -7.41
C ARG A 9 15.37 -20.58 -8.13
N PRO A 10 14.32 -20.15 -7.43
CA PRO A 10 13.64 -18.94 -7.80
C PRO A 10 14.44 -17.76 -7.24
N ASP A 11 14.93 -16.92 -8.15
CA ASP A 11 15.11 -15.49 -7.89
C ASP A 11 13.82 -14.95 -7.26
N THR A 12 13.76 -14.84 -5.94
CA THR A 12 12.90 -13.82 -5.33
C THR A 12 13.61 -12.51 -5.57
N THR A 13 13.32 -11.94 -6.72
CA THR A 13 13.56 -10.53 -6.99
C THR A 13 12.83 -9.79 -5.88
N GLU A 14 13.58 -9.20 -4.95
CA GLU A 14 13.12 -8.25 -3.97
C GLU A 14 12.65 -6.98 -4.72
N GLY A 15 11.56 -7.11 -5.46
CA GLY A 15 10.67 -6.00 -5.69
C GLY A 15 10.03 -5.72 -4.34
N GLU A 16 10.09 -4.47 -3.90
CA GLU A 16 9.61 -3.96 -2.62
C GLU A 16 8.07 -4.08 -2.49
N GLY A 17 7.56 -5.30 -2.57
CA GLY A 17 6.20 -5.66 -2.17
C GLY A 17 6.16 -5.62 -0.65
N THR A 18 5.24 -4.83 -0.11
CA THR A 18 5.19 -4.65 1.33
C THR A 18 4.54 -5.86 1.98
N THR A 19 5.35 -6.85 2.39
CA THR A 19 4.89 -8.06 3.09
C THR A 19 4.29 -7.68 4.46
N HIS A 20 3.00 -7.90 4.65
CA HIS A 20 2.34 -7.77 5.95
C HIS A 20 2.23 -9.14 6.57
N GLU A 21 3.05 -9.38 7.57
CA GLU A 21 2.98 -10.60 8.37
C GLU A 21 2.16 -10.32 9.63
N ILE A 22 1.04 -11.03 9.77
CA ILE A 22 0.29 -11.10 11.01
C ILE A 22 0.46 -12.50 11.56
N HIS A 23 0.97 -12.57 12.78
CA HIS A 23 1.05 -13.82 13.51
C HIS A 23 -0.27 -14.01 14.27
N TYR A 24 -1.11 -14.94 13.80
CA TYR A 24 -2.29 -15.35 14.54
C TYR A 24 -1.85 -16.34 15.63
N PRO A 25 -1.99 -16.00 16.93
CA PRO A 25 -1.74 -16.97 17.97
C PRO A 25 -2.85 -18.04 17.94
N PRO A 26 -2.51 -19.34 17.93
CA PRO A 26 -3.48 -20.43 17.81
C PRO A 26 -4.50 -20.49 18.97
N THR A 27 -4.29 -19.73 20.04
CA THR A 27 -5.17 -19.67 21.23
C THR A 27 -6.12 -18.47 21.25
N ALA A 28 -6.15 -17.61 20.22
CA ALA A 28 -7.10 -16.50 20.21
C ALA A 28 -8.54 -17.02 19.98
N ASP A 29 -9.51 -16.55 20.76
CA ASP A 29 -10.96 -16.80 20.54
C ASP A 29 -11.51 -16.15 19.24
N THR A 30 -10.62 -15.69 18.36
CA THR A 30 -10.96 -14.97 17.14
C THR A 30 -11.00 -15.95 15.98
N SER A 31 -12.15 -16.07 15.30
CA SER A 31 -12.29 -16.97 14.15
C SER A 31 -11.13 -16.78 13.14
N PRO A 32 -10.53 -17.86 12.60
CA PRO A 32 -9.40 -17.76 11.67
C PRO A 32 -9.75 -16.93 10.43
N ILE A 33 -11.03 -16.94 10.03
CA ILE A 33 -11.57 -16.08 8.97
C ILE A 33 -11.43 -14.59 9.32
N VAL A 34 -11.68 -14.22 10.58
CA VAL A 34 -11.55 -12.84 11.06
C VAL A 34 -10.08 -12.41 11.05
N ALA A 35 -9.14 -13.31 11.40
CA ALA A 35 -7.71 -13.01 11.34
C ALA A 35 -7.24 -12.75 9.91
N VAL A 36 -7.61 -13.62 8.96
CA VAL A 36 -7.29 -13.45 7.52
C VAL A 36 -7.95 -12.18 6.97
N THR A 37 -9.23 -11.95 7.28
CA THR A 37 -9.96 -10.74 6.86
C THR A 37 -9.29 -9.49 7.40
N THR A 38 -8.89 -9.50 8.68
CA THR A 38 -8.18 -8.38 9.33
C THR A 38 -6.83 -8.14 8.68
N ALA A 39 -6.10 -9.19 8.32
CA ALA A 39 -4.83 -9.06 7.61
C ALA A 39 -4.99 -8.39 6.24
N ILE A 40 -5.99 -8.82 5.45
CA ILE A 40 -6.30 -8.23 4.15
C ILE A 40 -6.78 -6.78 4.31
N ALA A 41 -7.65 -6.53 5.29
CA ALA A 41 -8.20 -5.21 5.58
C ALA A 41 -7.09 -4.23 6.00
N ALA A 42 -6.20 -4.66 6.91
CA ALA A 42 -5.03 -3.90 7.34
C ALA A 42 -4.08 -3.62 6.17
N ALA A 43 -3.84 -4.60 5.30
CA ALA A 43 -3.01 -4.42 4.12
C ALA A 43 -3.62 -3.44 3.09
N ARG A 44 -4.93 -3.21 3.14
CA ARG A 44 -5.66 -2.27 2.27
C ARG A 44 -6.01 -0.95 2.96
N ASP A 45 -5.63 -0.75 4.22
CA ASP A 45 -6.10 0.36 5.08
C ASP A 45 -7.64 0.52 5.04
N GLN A 46 -8.36 -0.60 4.93
CA GLN A 46 -9.83 -0.64 4.92
C GLN A 46 -10.35 -1.28 6.20
N ALA A 47 -11.58 -0.97 6.61
CA ALA A 47 -12.22 -1.75 7.65
C ALA A 47 -12.54 -3.17 7.10
N PRO A 48 -12.45 -4.23 7.93
CA PRO A 48 -12.84 -5.58 7.54
C PRO A 48 -14.22 -5.69 6.87
N MET A 49 -15.16 -4.82 7.27
CA MET A 49 -16.52 -4.78 6.70
C MET A 49 -16.64 -4.00 5.39
N ASP A 50 -15.62 -3.20 5.02
CA ASP A 50 -15.59 -2.43 3.77
C ASP A 50 -14.92 -3.20 2.61
N LEU A 51 -14.53 -4.46 2.86
CA LEU A 51 -13.99 -5.34 1.85
C LEU A 51 -15.12 -5.79 0.89
N VAL A 52 -15.15 -5.16 -0.28
CA VAL A 52 -16.08 -5.52 -1.37
C VAL A 52 -15.28 -6.18 -2.50
N PRO A 53 -15.60 -7.38 -3.00
CA PRO A 53 -16.62 -8.31 -2.49
C PRO A 53 -16.19 -8.96 -1.16
N PRO A 54 -17.11 -9.48 -0.32
CA PRO A 54 -16.71 -10.11 0.93
C PRO A 54 -15.75 -11.29 0.69
N LEU A 55 -14.86 -11.56 1.65
CA LEU A 55 -13.82 -12.59 1.52
C LEU A 55 -14.40 -13.97 1.16
N GLU A 56 -15.51 -14.34 1.81
CA GLU A 56 -16.28 -15.58 1.57
C GLU A 56 -16.80 -15.74 0.14
N SER A 57 -16.87 -14.65 -0.64
CA SER A 57 -17.25 -14.70 -2.06
C SER A 57 -16.08 -15.05 -2.98
N VAL A 58 -14.84 -14.92 -2.52
CA VAL A 58 -13.62 -15.10 -3.33
C VAL A 58 -12.88 -16.37 -2.94
N VAL A 59 -12.91 -16.72 -1.66
CA VAL A 59 -12.26 -17.91 -1.13
C VAL A 59 -13.24 -18.67 -0.26
N ASP A 60 -13.20 -20.00 -0.39
CA ASP A 60 -13.97 -20.90 0.46
C ASP A 60 -13.44 -20.81 1.90
N THR A 61 -14.22 -20.21 2.79
CA THR A 61 -13.86 -20.03 4.19
C THR A 61 -13.70 -21.36 4.91
N ASP A 62 -14.43 -22.40 4.51
CA ASP A 62 -14.26 -23.74 5.04
C ASP A 62 -12.93 -24.37 4.64
N SER A 63 -12.39 -24.07 3.45
CA SER A 63 -11.05 -24.54 3.04
C SER A 63 -9.94 -23.90 3.88
N ILE A 64 -10.12 -22.64 4.28
CA ILE A 64 -9.18 -21.96 5.19
C ILE A 64 -9.25 -22.59 6.59
N ARG A 65 -10.46 -22.88 7.08
CA ARG A 65 -10.64 -23.49 8.41
C ARG A 65 -10.04 -24.90 8.45
N ASP A 66 -10.36 -25.73 7.46
CA ASP A 66 -9.84 -27.10 7.36
C ASP A 66 -8.31 -27.10 7.27
N HIS A 67 -7.72 -26.16 6.53
CA HIS A 67 -6.27 -26.01 6.43
C HIS A 67 -5.60 -25.59 7.75
N LEU A 68 -6.22 -24.72 8.54
CA LEU A 68 -5.68 -24.34 9.86
C LEU A 68 -5.89 -25.42 10.93
N ASP A 69 -6.98 -26.18 10.84
CA ASP A 69 -7.25 -27.29 11.76
C ASP A 69 -6.34 -28.51 11.45
N ASN A 70 -5.82 -28.62 10.21
CA ASN A 70 -4.90 -29.66 9.81
C ASN A 70 -3.43 -29.26 10.01
N GLU A 71 -2.93 -29.46 11.23
CA GLU A 71 -1.53 -29.19 11.63
C GLU A 71 -0.46 -30.03 10.90
N SER A 72 -0.86 -30.93 9.99
CA SER A 72 0.04 -31.83 9.25
C SER A 72 0.39 -31.36 7.83
N ASP A 73 -0.25 -30.30 7.32
CA ASP A 73 0.08 -29.70 6.03
C ASP A 73 1.06 -28.53 6.21
N ASP A 74 2.33 -28.76 5.90
CA ASP A 74 3.36 -27.70 5.81
C ASP A 74 3.16 -26.79 4.57
N ASP A 75 2.26 -27.18 3.66
CA ASP A 75 1.97 -26.44 2.43
C ASP A 75 1.12 -25.21 2.72
N PRO A 76 1.65 -23.98 2.57
CA PRO A 76 0.86 -22.79 2.84
C PRO A 76 -0.27 -22.60 1.83
N LEU A 77 -1.48 -22.34 2.33
CA LEU A 77 -2.61 -21.99 1.48
C LEU A 77 -2.45 -20.57 0.94
N SER A 78 -1.99 -20.46 -0.31
CA SER A 78 -1.89 -19.19 -1.04
C SER A 78 -3.12 -18.95 -1.92
N PHE A 79 -3.80 -17.84 -1.75
CA PHE A 79 -4.89 -17.40 -2.63
C PHE A 79 -4.78 -15.92 -2.97
N ARG A 80 -5.33 -15.52 -4.11
CA ARG A 80 -5.31 -14.12 -4.56
C ARG A 80 -6.65 -13.47 -4.29
N TYR A 81 -6.63 -12.40 -3.51
CA TYR A 81 -7.78 -11.54 -3.27
C TYR A 81 -7.52 -10.17 -3.92
N LYS A 82 -8.08 -9.96 -5.12
CA LYS A 82 -7.83 -8.78 -5.96
C LYS A 82 -6.32 -8.56 -6.24
N ASP A 83 -5.78 -7.46 -5.73
CA ASP A 83 -4.38 -7.02 -5.86
C ASP A 83 -3.52 -7.49 -4.67
N CYS A 84 -4.05 -8.38 -3.83
CA CYS A 84 -3.38 -8.93 -2.65
C CYS A 84 -3.18 -10.43 -2.85
N ALA A 85 -1.95 -10.92 -2.74
CA ALA A 85 -1.63 -12.32 -2.54
C ALA A 85 -1.63 -12.61 -1.04
N VAL A 86 -2.44 -13.58 -0.62
CA VAL A 86 -2.61 -13.94 0.79
C VAL A 86 -2.12 -15.37 0.95
N THR A 87 -1.20 -15.58 1.87
CA THR A 87 -0.57 -16.86 2.15
C THR A 87 -0.80 -17.19 3.61
N VAL A 88 -1.51 -18.26 3.87
CA VAL A 88 -1.87 -18.71 5.22
C VAL A 88 -1.08 -19.98 5.51
N HIS A 89 -0.25 -19.96 6.55
CA HIS A 89 0.46 -21.13 7.03
C HIS A 89 -0.35 -21.83 8.12
N ALA A 90 -0.29 -23.17 8.19
CA ALA A 90 -0.90 -23.98 9.24
C ALA A 90 -0.43 -23.60 10.66
N SER A 91 0.74 -22.96 10.79
CA SER A 91 1.25 -22.41 12.06
C SER A 91 0.49 -21.19 12.59
N GLY A 92 -0.50 -20.68 11.85
CA GLY A 92 -1.19 -19.42 12.17
C GLY A 92 -0.47 -18.18 11.65
N ARG A 93 0.62 -18.34 10.89
CA ARG A 93 1.28 -17.22 10.22
C ARG A 93 0.47 -16.84 8.98
N ILE A 94 -0.01 -15.60 8.91
CA ILE A 94 -0.71 -15.06 7.75
C ILE A 94 0.17 -14.00 7.11
N VAL A 95 0.58 -14.22 5.87
CA VAL A 95 1.38 -13.30 5.08
C VAL A 95 0.51 -12.72 3.98
N VAL A 96 0.33 -11.40 3.97
CA VAL A 96 -0.38 -10.68 2.91
C VAL A 96 0.63 -9.83 2.16
N GLU A 97 0.82 -10.15 0.89
CA GLU A 97 1.64 -9.41 -0.05
C GLU A 97 0.71 -8.60 -0.95
N THR A 98 0.85 -7.28 -0.93
CA THR A 98 0.10 -6.41 -1.83
C THR A 98 0.96 -6.04 -3.03
N ASP A 99 0.42 -6.22 -4.23
CA ASP A 99 1.06 -5.78 -5.49
C ASP A 99 1.03 -4.24 -5.62
N ARG A 100 0.27 -3.57 -4.75
CA ARG A 100 0.30 -2.12 -4.58
C ARG A 100 1.24 -1.74 -3.43
N PRO A 101 2.17 -0.78 -3.62
CA PRO A 101 2.91 -0.21 -2.51
C PRO A 101 1.91 0.40 -1.52
N ARG A 102 2.15 0.22 -0.21
CA ARG A 102 1.31 0.77 0.86
C ARG A 102 0.96 2.23 0.55
N GLN A 103 -0.32 2.58 0.74
CA GLN A 103 -0.75 3.98 0.75
C GLN A 103 0.24 4.79 1.61
N PRO A 104 0.72 5.94 1.11
CA PRO A 104 1.60 6.78 1.90
C PRO A 104 0.82 7.26 3.13
N LYS A 105 1.03 6.61 4.28
CA LYS A 105 0.58 7.15 5.56
C LYS A 105 1.16 8.55 5.67
N CYS A 106 0.28 9.48 6.03
CA CYS A 106 0.50 10.92 5.98
C CYS A 106 1.47 11.37 7.11
N ASP A 107 2.65 10.75 7.19
CA ASP A 107 3.74 11.06 8.13
C ASP A 107 4.65 12.14 7.53
N ALA A 108 4.04 13.17 6.94
CA ALA A 108 4.77 14.34 6.49
C ALA A 108 5.23 15.14 7.73
N PRO A 109 6.51 15.58 7.78
CA PRO A 109 7.02 16.43 8.86
C PRO A 109 6.14 17.67 9.08
N GLU A 110 6.03 18.11 10.32
CA GLU A 110 5.22 19.29 10.67
C GLU A 110 5.69 20.56 9.94
N GLN A 111 7.00 20.67 9.66
CA GLN A 111 7.57 21.75 8.86
C GLN A 111 7.01 21.77 7.43
N VAL A 112 6.88 20.60 6.80
CA VAL A 112 6.33 20.46 5.45
C VAL A 112 4.83 20.71 5.45
N ARG A 113 4.13 20.22 6.48
CA ARG A 113 2.70 20.50 6.70
C ARG A 113 2.45 22.01 6.83
N SER A 114 3.19 22.69 7.69
CA SER A 114 3.08 24.13 7.91
C SER A 114 3.39 24.93 6.64
N LEU A 115 4.44 24.56 5.90
CA LEU A 115 4.79 25.19 4.63
C LEU A 115 3.69 25.05 3.57
N ILE A 116 3.04 23.88 3.51
CA ILE A 116 1.92 23.62 2.59
C ILE A 116 0.64 24.34 3.05
N GLU A 117 0.42 24.49 4.35
CA GLU A 117 -0.72 25.22 4.91
C GLU A 117 -0.66 26.72 4.60
N ASP A 118 0.52 27.33 4.76
CA ASP A 118 0.76 28.76 4.52
C ASP A 118 0.77 29.12 3.03
N ARG A 119 0.87 28.11 2.16
CA ARG A 119 0.85 28.29 0.72
C ARG A 119 -0.56 28.64 0.23
N TYR A 120 -0.62 29.64 -0.65
CA TYR A 120 -1.80 29.85 -1.50
C TYR A 120 -2.00 28.67 -2.45
N ILE A 121 -3.11 27.96 -2.26
CA ILE A 121 -3.57 26.89 -3.14
C ILE A 121 -4.90 27.36 -3.75
N PRO A 122 -5.07 27.25 -5.08
CA PRO A 122 -6.33 27.65 -5.71
C PRO A 122 -7.51 26.88 -5.09
N GLY A 123 -8.70 27.47 -5.13
CA GLY A 123 -9.94 26.89 -4.57
C GLY A 123 -10.39 27.55 -3.26
N THR A 124 -11.48 27.05 -2.69
CA THR A 124 -12.14 27.59 -1.51
C THR A 124 -12.40 26.49 -0.47
N GLY A 125 -12.19 26.80 0.81
CA GLY A 125 -12.56 25.93 1.94
C GLY A 125 -12.08 24.47 1.79
N THR A 126 -13.02 23.56 1.57
CA THR A 126 -12.80 22.11 1.44
C THR A 126 -11.89 21.74 0.27
N GLU A 127 -11.98 22.44 -0.86
CA GLU A 127 -11.09 22.24 -2.01
C GLU A 127 -9.63 22.42 -1.61
N GLN A 128 -9.32 23.49 -0.85
CA GLN A 128 -7.95 23.73 -0.42
C GLN A 128 -7.49 22.66 0.56
N THR A 129 -8.35 22.20 1.47
CA THR A 129 -8.03 21.10 2.40
C THR A 129 -7.69 19.82 1.65
N GLU A 130 -8.50 19.42 0.67
CA GLU A 130 -8.26 18.22 -0.14
C GLU A 130 -7.02 18.36 -1.03
N ARG A 131 -6.78 19.56 -1.59
CA ARG A 131 -5.56 19.84 -2.36
C ARG A 131 -4.30 19.83 -1.47
N ARG A 132 -4.36 20.33 -0.24
CA ARG A 132 -3.26 20.19 0.75
C ARG A 132 -2.98 18.73 1.07
N ARG A 133 -4.03 17.93 1.29
CA ARG A 133 -3.92 16.48 1.50
C ARG A 133 -3.24 15.79 0.32
N ALA A 134 -3.56 16.17 -0.91
CA ALA A 134 -2.91 15.64 -2.10
C ALA A 134 -1.40 15.94 -2.15
N ILE A 135 -0.97 17.16 -1.79
CA ILE A 135 0.45 17.51 -1.74
C ILE A 135 1.15 16.71 -0.63
N LEU A 136 0.55 16.62 0.55
CA LEU A 136 1.12 15.87 1.68
C LEU A 136 1.25 14.37 1.36
N ALA A 137 0.24 13.78 0.74
CA ALA A 137 0.27 12.39 0.31
C ALA A 137 1.35 12.15 -0.77
N ALA A 138 1.50 13.08 -1.72
CA ALA A 138 2.56 13.01 -2.71
C ALA A 138 3.96 13.14 -2.08
N TYR A 139 4.13 14.03 -1.11
CA TYR A 139 5.39 14.16 -0.37
C TYR A 139 5.71 12.88 0.41
N ALA A 140 4.73 12.34 1.14
CA ALA A 140 4.90 11.09 1.90
C ALA A 140 5.23 9.90 0.99
N PHE A 141 4.60 9.83 -0.19
CA PHE A 141 4.94 8.83 -1.21
C PHE A 141 6.39 8.96 -1.69
N LEU A 142 6.82 10.19 -2.02
CA LEU A 142 8.18 10.46 -2.48
C LEU A 142 9.22 10.16 -1.38
N ARG A 143 8.92 10.48 -0.13
CA ARG A 143 9.76 10.18 1.03
C ARG A 143 9.92 8.67 1.24
N GLY A 144 8.82 7.91 1.10
CA GLY A 144 8.85 6.45 1.26
C GLY A 144 9.61 5.73 0.13
N GLN A 145 9.50 6.22 -1.10
CA GLN A 145 10.15 5.59 -2.27
C GLN A 145 11.56 6.15 -2.55
N GLY A 146 11.94 7.27 -1.94
CA GLY A 146 13.18 8.02 -2.22
C GLY A 146 13.18 8.73 -3.58
N SER A 147 12.53 8.16 -4.61
CA SER A 147 12.36 8.79 -5.91
C SER A 147 11.07 8.35 -6.60
N ALA A 148 10.46 9.24 -7.38
CA ALA A 148 9.23 8.92 -8.13
C ALA A 148 9.11 9.71 -9.43
N ARG A 149 8.44 9.13 -10.43
CA ARG A 149 8.03 9.84 -11.65
C ARG A 149 6.64 10.41 -11.49
N ARG A 150 6.31 11.36 -12.36
CA ARG A 150 4.94 11.89 -12.52
C ARG A 150 3.89 10.78 -12.59
N SER A 151 4.15 9.75 -13.37
CA SER A 151 3.25 8.60 -13.59
C SER A 151 2.95 7.86 -12.28
N ASP A 152 3.93 7.75 -11.40
CA ASP A 152 3.78 7.05 -10.12
C ASP A 152 2.86 7.84 -9.19
N PHE A 153 3.00 9.16 -9.12
CA PHE A 153 2.05 9.99 -8.37
C PHE A 153 0.61 9.90 -8.90
N ILE A 154 0.45 9.89 -10.22
CA ILE A 154 -0.88 9.75 -10.86
C ILE A 154 -1.48 8.37 -10.57
N ARG A 155 -0.66 7.32 -10.53
CA ARG A 155 -1.14 5.94 -10.30
C ARG A 155 -1.43 5.68 -8.82
N GLU A 156 -0.58 6.16 -7.93
CA GLU A 156 -0.59 5.78 -6.51
C GLU A 156 -1.27 6.82 -5.61
N VAL A 157 -1.19 8.11 -5.93
CA VAL A 157 -1.67 9.19 -5.04
C VAL A 157 -3.00 9.76 -5.52
N TYR A 158 -3.15 10.02 -6.82
CA TYR A 158 -4.36 10.64 -7.36
C TYR A 158 -5.67 9.88 -7.08
N PRO A 159 -5.75 8.52 -7.16
CA PRO A 159 -7.01 7.81 -6.91
C PRO A 159 -7.58 8.02 -5.51
N CYS A 160 -6.72 8.32 -4.53
CA CYS A 160 -7.10 8.53 -3.14
C CYS A 160 -7.19 10.03 -2.77
N TYR A 161 -6.41 10.87 -3.44
CA TYR A 161 -6.33 12.30 -3.17
C TYR A 161 -6.50 13.16 -4.43
N PRO A 162 -7.67 13.10 -5.10
CA PRO A 162 -7.89 13.83 -6.35
C PRO A 162 -7.97 15.35 -6.15
N GLY A 163 -8.16 15.86 -4.93
CA GLY A 163 -8.21 17.30 -4.67
C GLY A 163 -9.32 18.03 -5.44
N GLU A 164 -10.43 17.32 -5.70
CA GLU A 164 -11.56 17.72 -6.56
C GLU A 164 -11.23 17.91 -8.05
N TYR A 165 -10.07 17.43 -8.51
CA TYR A 165 -9.77 17.40 -9.94
C TYR A 165 -10.34 16.13 -10.59
N ALA A 166 -10.99 16.30 -11.73
CA ALA A 166 -11.43 15.19 -12.58
C ALA A 166 -10.30 14.65 -13.50
N ILE A 167 -9.26 15.47 -13.74
CA ILE A 167 -8.16 15.14 -14.64
C ILE A 167 -6.85 15.12 -13.85
N PRO A 168 -6.17 13.95 -13.76
CA PRO A 168 -4.90 13.85 -13.06
C PRO A 168 -3.77 14.59 -13.79
N ASP A 169 -3.70 14.40 -15.10
CA ASP A 169 -2.70 15.01 -15.98
C ASP A 169 -3.12 16.43 -16.36
N GLY A 170 -2.21 17.42 -16.24
CA GLY A 170 -2.47 18.82 -16.60
C GLY A 170 -3.32 19.60 -15.59
N GLY A 171 -4.27 18.97 -14.90
CA GLY A 171 -5.08 19.58 -13.85
C GLY A 171 -4.42 19.45 -12.48
N TRP A 172 -4.68 18.31 -11.83
CA TRP A 172 -4.20 18.02 -10.48
C TRP A 172 -2.68 18.12 -10.34
N TRP A 173 -1.94 17.47 -11.24
CA TRP A 173 -0.48 17.42 -11.16
C TRP A 173 0.16 18.81 -11.34
N GLU A 174 -0.16 19.51 -12.43
CA GLU A 174 0.48 20.78 -12.77
C GLU A 174 0.07 21.92 -11.84
N THR A 175 -1.16 21.88 -11.32
CA THR A 175 -1.73 22.98 -10.52
C THR A 175 -1.46 22.84 -9.03
N VAL A 176 -1.38 21.62 -8.51
CA VAL A 176 -1.35 21.36 -7.07
C VAL A 176 -0.08 20.63 -6.66
N VAL A 177 0.13 19.41 -7.17
CA VAL A 177 1.19 18.54 -6.66
C VAL A 177 2.58 19.00 -7.06
N LYS A 178 2.82 19.26 -8.34
CA LYS A 178 4.10 19.75 -8.87
C LYS A 178 4.55 21.05 -8.19
N PRO A 179 3.72 22.11 -8.09
CA PRO A 179 4.12 23.32 -7.39
C PRO A 179 4.33 23.07 -5.89
N GLY A 180 3.47 22.27 -5.25
CA GLY A 180 3.56 21.90 -3.84
C GLY A 180 4.88 21.21 -3.49
N LEU A 181 5.21 20.12 -4.20
CA LEU A 181 6.47 19.38 -4.05
C LEU A 181 7.68 20.27 -4.33
N GLY A 182 7.60 21.13 -5.36
CA GLY A 182 8.70 22.03 -5.72
C GLY A 182 9.01 23.13 -4.69
N ALA A 183 8.15 23.35 -3.70
CA ALA A 183 8.45 24.26 -2.59
C ALA A 183 8.93 23.55 -1.32
N CYS A 184 8.90 22.22 -1.30
CA CYS A 184 9.44 21.46 -0.17
C CYS A 184 10.97 21.53 -0.22
N PRO A 185 11.66 21.90 0.88
CA PRO A 185 13.11 22.04 0.89
C PRO A 185 13.84 20.71 0.67
N ASP A 186 13.21 19.61 1.07
CA ASP A 186 13.77 18.25 1.04
C ASP A 186 13.46 17.51 -0.27
N VAL A 187 13.02 18.23 -1.30
CA VAL A 187 12.59 17.65 -2.57
C VAL A 187 13.38 18.26 -3.71
N ALA A 188 14.14 17.41 -4.42
CA ALA A 188 14.88 17.79 -5.61
C ALA A 188 14.12 17.37 -6.87
N LYS A 189 14.00 18.30 -7.82
CA LYS A 189 13.37 18.07 -9.11
C LYS A 189 14.42 17.82 -10.19
N GLY A 190 14.42 16.61 -10.75
CA GLY A 190 15.13 16.27 -11.98
C GLY A 190 14.31 16.60 -13.24
N ASN A 191 14.72 16.07 -14.39
CA ASN A 191 14.03 16.37 -15.67
C ASN A 191 12.59 15.79 -15.71
N ALA A 192 12.45 14.50 -15.37
CA ALA A 192 11.16 13.81 -15.26
C ALA A 192 10.99 13.03 -13.94
N MET A 193 12.03 13.02 -13.11
CA MET A 193 12.12 12.29 -11.86
C MET A 193 12.16 13.28 -10.70
N TRP A 194 11.48 12.95 -9.62
CA TRP A 194 11.53 13.65 -8.34
C TRP A 194 12.31 12.81 -7.36
N TYR A 195 13.09 13.46 -6.51
CA TYR A 195 13.92 12.81 -5.50
C TYR A 195 13.62 13.43 -4.15
N TYR A 196 13.49 12.59 -3.14
CA TYR A 196 13.60 13.00 -1.75
C TYR A 196 15.07 13.14 -1.40
N VAL A 197 15.47 14.29 -0.88
CA VAL A 197 16.84 14.61 -0.46
C VAL A 197 16.92 14.99 1.01
N GLY A 198 15.81 14.86 1.74
CA GLY A 198 15.79 14.99 3.19
C GLY A 198 16.42 13.78 3.84
N ASP A 199 17.17 14.02 4.92
CA ASP A 199 17.86 13.04 5.75
C ASP A 199 17.09 12.88 7.08
#